data_AF-A0A7S3ZM88-F1
#
_entry.id   AF-A0A7S3ZM88-F1
#
_cell.length_a   1.000
_cell.length_b   1.000
_cell.length_c   1.000
_cell.angle_alpha   90.00
_cell.angle_beta   90.00
_cell.angle_gamma   90.00
#
_symmetry.space_group_name_H-M   'P 1'
#
loop_
_entity.id
_entity.type
_entity.pdbx_description
1 polymer ?
#
loop_
_entity_poly.entity_id
_entity_poly.type
_entity_poly.pdbx_seq_one_letter_code
_entity_poly.pdbx_strand_id
1 'polypeptide(L)'
;GTVQLVQNKRARPNPVLRRPPRRGFRGRAARRAPETDPPGRARANTPRSHHDPPNPVVATKPPTPAPRAGTETETKAPEKEKKHRAEMAQYDVKICCMGAGYVGGPTMAVIAKMCPRIKVTVVDLSQKIIDAWNTGNKLPIYEPGLEEVVAVGLKRGNLVFSTKINESIAEADIVFISVNTPTKTAGIGAGRAANVKNCELCARTIAEVSTSDKIVVEKSTVPVRTSDAVRAVLEHGAKPGVKFQVLSNPEFLAEGTAVPDLETPSRVLLGGMQTPEGLKALETVVNVYANWVPRDKILTTNLWSSELSKLVANAMLAQRVSSVNSISALCEATGADISEISRACGTDPRIGPKFLQASVGFGGSCFQKDILNLVYLCESYGLRECAEYWNWVVQMNEYQKSRFSLNMVRSMFNTVTGKKIAIFGFAFKKDTGDTRETAAAFIARDLVEEQARVHVYDPQVSRESMFAEFKYTLNLSEETKPGLGELVVTSPDAYSAAQGAHAIAIATEWDEFKTLDYKKIYDSMAKPAFLFDGRNIVDAAALREIGFTVYSIGKPVGMK
;
A
#
# COMPACT_ATOMS: atom_id res chain seq x y z
N GLY A 1 14.34 -64.15 -11.16
CA GLY A 1 15.62 -63.41 -11.29
C GLY A 1 15.53 -62.61 -12.58
N THR A 2 16.00 -61.37 -12.68
CA THR A 2 17.08 -60.74 -11.92
C THR A 2 16.87 -59.23 -11.94
N VAL A 3 17.00 -58.62 -10.78
CA VAL A 3 16.91 -57.18 -10.50
C VAL A 3 18.16 -56.48 -11.05
N GLN A 4 18.01 -55.39 -11.80
CA GLN A 4 19.11 -54.46 -12.08
C GLN A 4 19.02 -53.23 -11.16
N LEU A 5 19.93 -53.22 -10.18
CA LEU A 5 20.26 -52.10 -9.32
C LEU A 5 21.04 -51.04 -10.13
N VAL A 6 20.54 -49.81 -10.16
CA VAL A 6 21.35 -48.63 -10.47
C VAL A 6 21.56 -47.84 -9.17
N GLN A 7 22.82 -47.72 -8.79
CA GLN A 7 23.30 -47.11 -7.56
C GLN A 7 23.06 -45.59 -7.55
N ASN A 8 22.31 -45.12 -6.54
CA ASN A 8 22.18 -43.69 -6.25
C ASN A 8 23.41 -43.19 -5.47
N LYS A 9 24.06 -42.15 -6.00
CA LYS A 9 25.17 -41.44 -5.33
C LYS A 9 24.64 -40.77 -4.06
N ARG A 10 25.23 -41.14 -2.92
CA ARG A 10 24.99 -40.56 -1.59
C ARG A 10 25.35 -39.06 -1.57
N ALA A 11 24.37 -38.21 -1.27
CA ALA A 11 24.61 -36.85 -0.82
C ALA A 11 25.09 -36.86 0.64
N ARG A 12 26.12 -36.07 0.94
CA ARG A 12 26.72 -35.92 2.28
C ARG A 12 25.77 -35.12 3.19
N PRO A 13 25.68 -35.42 4.50
CA PRO A 13 24.89 -34.63 5.44
C PRO A 13 25.61 -33.31 5.80
N ASN A 14 24.83 -32.23 5.90
CA ASN A 14 25.27 -30.91 6.37
C ASN A 14 25.82 -30.96 7.81
N PRO A 15 26.82 -30.13 8.16
CA PRO A 15 27.41 -30.13 9.48
C PRO A 15 26.53 -29.43 10.51
N VAL A 16 26.39 -30.08 11.66
CA VAL A 16 25.78 -29.59 12.90
C VAL A 16 26.52 -28.34 13.40
N LEU A 17 25.79 -27.24 13.56
CA LEU A 17 26.27 -26.02 14.22
C LEU A 17 26.60 -26.29 15.69
N ARG A 18 27.89 -26.30 16.01
CA ARG A 18 28.41 -26.31 17.39
C ARG A 18 28.13 -24.97 18.07
N ARG A 19 27.49 -25.01 19.24
CA ARG A 19 27.36 -23.87 20.18
C ARG A 19 28.73 -23.40 20.67
N PRO A 20 28.98 -22.09 20.81
CA PRO A 20 30.19 -21.59 21.47
C PRO A 20 30.05 -21.68 23.00
N PRO A 21 31.17 -21.72 23.75
CA PRO A 21 31.15 -21.98 25.19
C PRO A 21 30.77 -20.74 26.01
N ARG A 22 30.03 -20.98 27.09
CA ARG A 22 29.73 -20.01 28.15
C ARG A 22 31.04 -19.57 28.82
N ARG A 23 31.37 -18.28 28.75
CA ARG A 23 32.32 -17.64 29.67
C ARG A 23 31.53 -17.05 30.85
N GLY A 24 31.80 -17.59 32.03
CA GLY A 24 31.30 -17.05 33.29
C GLY A 24 32.03 -15.76 33.66
N PHE A 25 31.29 -14.76 34.12
CA PHE A 25 31.84 -13.61 34.83
C PHE A 25 31.38 -13.68 36.28
N ARG A 26 32.33 -13.92 37.18
CA ARG A 26 32.21 -13.66 38.62
C ARG A 26 32.31 -12.16 38.84
N GLY A 27 31.43 -11.63 39.69
CA GLY A 27 31.31 -10.20 39.94
C GLY A 27 32.40 -9.60 40.81
N ARG A 28 32.35 -8.27 40.91
CA ARG A 28 32.78 -7.49 42.07
C ARG A 28 31.90 -6.24 42.15
N ALA A 29 31.34 -6.03 43.33
CA ALA A 29 30.64 -4.83 43.75
C ALA A 29 31.64 -3.72 44.10
N ALA A 30 31.27 -2.47 43.83
CA ALA A 30 31.68 -1.32 44.64
C ALA A 30 30.68 -0.17 44.48
N ARG A 31 30.26 0.36 45.63
CA ARG A 31 29.31 1.47 45.83
C ARG A 31 30.00 2.83 45.60
N ARG A 32 29.27 3.83 45.11
CA ARG A 32 28.99 5.13 45.77
C ARG A 32 28.23 6.08 44.82
N ALA A 33 27.25 6.78 45.37
CA ALA A 33 26.44 7.85 44.77
C ALA A 33 26.98 9.24 45.22
N PRO A 34 26.23 10.35 45.11
CA PRO A 34 25.98 11.18 43.92
C PRO A 34 26.37 12.66 44.16
N GLU A 35 26.47 13.50 43.13
CA GLU A 35 26.45 14.97 43.31
C GLU A 35 25.68 15.68 42.17
N THR A 36 25.04 16.77 42.57
CA THR A 36 23.96 17.54 41.93
C THR A 36 24.38 19.01 41.69
N ASP A 37 23.95 19.58 40.55
CA ASP A 37 23.56 21.00 40.28
C ASP A 37 24.60 22.17 40.38
N PRO A 38 24.32 23.41 39.88
CA PRO A 38 23.86 23.86 38.54
C PRO A 38 24.66 25.15 38.06
N PRO A 39 24.22 26.00 37.09
CA PRO A 39 25.09 26.84 36.25
C PRO A 39 25.24 28.33 36.67
N GLY A 40 26.34 28.98 36.23
CA GLY A 40 26.62 30.40 36.42
C GLY A 40 26.66 31.22 35.11
N ARG A 41 25.79 32.23 35.01
CA ARG A 41 25.83 33.37 34.07
C ARG A 41 26.96 34.35 34.44
N ALA A 42 27.58 35.03 33.45
CA ALA A 42 27.70 36.51 33.40
C ALA A 42 28.53 37.07 32.21
N ARG A 43 27.93 38.06 31.53
CA ARG A 43 28.44 39.36 31.01
C ARG A 43 29.75 39.38 30.18
N ALA A 44 29.71 39.77 28.90
CA ALA A 44 29.57 41.14 28.36
C ALA A 44 30.71 42.10 28.76
N ASN A 45 31.55 42.46 27.79
CA ASN A 45 32.32 43.71 27.76
C ASN A 45 32.74 44.05 26.32
N THR A 46 32.16 45.13 25.79
CA THR A 46 32.70 45.96 24.71
C THR A 46 33.41 47.18 25.35
N PRO A 47 34.36 47.79 24.63
CA PRO A 47 34.54 49.24 24.75
C PRO A 47 34.38 49.97 23.40
N ARG A 48 33.57 51.03 23.49
CA ARG A 48 33.58 52.33 22.77
C ARG A 48 35.00 52.87 22.55
N SER A 49 35.34 53.86 21.73
CA SER A 49 34.73 54.76 20.73
C SER A 49 35.86 55.73 20.35
N HIS A 50 35.96 56.23 19.11
CA HIS A 50 36.47 57.58 18.88
C HIS A 50 35.82 58.18 17.62
N HIS A 51 35.17 59.31 17.83
CA HIS A 51 34.67 60.26 16.83
C HIS A 51 35.71 61.36 16.66
N ASP A 52 35.87 61.87 15.43
CA ASP A 52 36.11 63.29 15.15
C ASP A 52 35.62 63.64 13.71
N PRO A 53 35.32 64.93 13.42
CA PRO A 53 34.29 65.35 12.47
C PRO A 53 34.83 65.87 11.11
N PRO A 54 33.96 66.24 10.13
CA PRO A 54 34.33 66.33 8.71
C PRO A 54 34.67 67.76 8.25
N ASN A 55 35.39 67.85 7.14
CA ASN A 55 35.51 69.08 6.34
C ASN A 55 34.95 68.86 4.91
N PRO A 56 34.44 69.91 4.25
CA PRO A 56 33.48 69.81 3.14
C PRO A 56 34.16 69.85 1.75
N VAL A 57 33.32 69.73 0.70
CA VAL A 57 33.44 70.34 -0.65
C VAL A 57 33.29 69.33 -1.81
N VAL A 58 32.11 69.38 -2.46
CA VAL A 58 31.83 69.62 -3.91
C VAL A 58 30.61 68.79 -4.33
N ALA A 59 29.52 69.48 -4.64
CA ALA A 59 28.34 68.92 -5.29
C ALA A 59 28.59 68.74 -6.80
N THR A 60 28.47 67.52 -7.31
CA THR A 60 28.34 67.23 -8.74
C THR A 60 26.89 66.79 -9.03
N LYS A 61 26.24 67.52 -9.95
CA LYS A 61 24.88 67.26 -10.42
C LYS A 61 24.81 65.90 -11.16
N PRO A 62 23.74 65.12 -10.99
CA PRO A 62 23.46 63.98 -11.87
C PRO A 62 22.99 64.47 -13.25
N PRO A 63 23.36 63.79 -14.36
CA PRO A 63 22.93 64.18 -15.69
C PRO A 63 21.46 63.79 -15.94
N THR A 64 20.75 64.71 -16.58
CA THR A 64 19.40 64.57 -17.13
C THR A 64 19.34 63.48 -18.22
N PRO A 65 18.30 62.62 -18.28
CA PRO A 65 18.17 61.68 -19.39
C PRO A 65 17.59 62.37 -20.64
N ALA A 66 18.21 62.09 -21.78
CA ALA A 66 17.71 62.47 -23.11
C ALA A 66 16.45 61.68 -23.49
N PRO A 67 15.52 62.25 -24.29
CA PRO A 67 14.30 61.57 -24.67
C PRO A 67 14.58 60.56 -25.79
N ARG A 68 14.32 59.27 -25.55
CA ARG A 68 14.19 58.28 -26.63
C ARG A 68 12.73 58.01 -26.87
N ALA A 69 12.25 58.52 -28.01
CA ALA A 69 11.06 58.02 -28.66
C ALA A 69 11.26 56.54 -29.03
N GLY A 70 10.37 55.69 -28.54
CA GLY A 70 10.33 54.27 -28.84
C GLY A 70 8.91 53.79 -28.58
N THR A 71 8.17 53.59 -29.65
CA THR A 71 6.81 53.08 -29.69
C THR A 71 6.66 51.80 -28.86
N GLU A 72 5.88 51.85 -27.79
CA GLU A 72 5.32 50.64 -27.17
C GLU A 72 4.28 50.06 -28.12
N THR A 73 4.71 49.10 -28.94
CA THR A 73 3.79 48.11 -29.47
C THR A 73 3.39 47.20 -28.32
N GLU A 74 2.21 47.44 -27.74
CA GLU A 74 1.47 46.42 -26.99
C GLU A 74 1.31 45.18 -27.89
N THR A 75 2.17 44.19 -27.71
CA THR A 75 1.98 42.86 -28.27
C THR A 75 0.77 42.25 -27.56
N LYS A 76 -0.41 42.36 -28.18
CA LYS A 76 -1.61 41.63 -27.78
C LYS A 76 -1.28 40.14 -27.74
N ALA A 77 -1.21 39.57 -26.54
CA ALA A 77 -1.17 38.12 -26.36
C ALA A 77 -2.32 37.47 -27.16
N PRO A 78 -2.07 36.40 -27.93
CA PRO A 78 -3.08 35.78 -28.80
C PRO A 78 -4.33 35.40 -27.99
N GLU A 79 -5.53 35.59 -28.57
CA GLU A 79 -6.83 35.41 -27.87
C GLU A 79 -6.96 34.09 -27.10
N LYS A 80 -6.28 33.03 -27.57
CA LYS A 80 -6.22 31.72 -26.92
C LYS A 80 -5.52 31.76 -25.56
N GLU A 81 -4.46 32.55 -25.41
CA GLU A 81 -3.75 32.75 -24.14
C GLU A 81 -4.55 33.62 -23.17
N LYS A 82 -5.27 34.64 -23.67
CA LYS A 82 -6.17 35.46 -22.84
C LYS A 82 -7.35 34.65 -22.31
N LYS A 83 -7.98 33.83 -23.17
CA LYS A 83 -9.06 32.93 -22.78
C LYS A 83 -8.59 31.88 -21.77
N HIS A 84 -7.43 31.27 -22.01
CA HIS A 84 -6.83 30.33 -21.07
C HIS A 84 -6.49 30.99 -19.72
N ARG A 85 -5.88 32.19 -19.71
CA ARG A 85 -5.62 32.92 -18.45
C ARG A 85 -6.90 33.28 -17.70
N ALA A 86 -7.97 33.67 -18.40
CA ALA A 86 -9.27 33.95 -17.79
C ALA A 86 -9.95 32.69 -17.23
N GLU A 87 -9.90 31.57 -17.96
CA GLU A 87 -10.34 30.25 -17.49
C GLU A 87 -9.52 29.74 -16.30
N MET A 88 -8.25 30.15 -16.19
CA MET A 88 -7.37 29.77 -15.09
C MET A 88 -7.52 30.68 -13.86
N ALA A 89 -8.00 31.91 -14.02
CA ALA A 89 -8.24 32.86 -12.92
C ALA A 89 -9.46 32.51 -12.05
N GLN A 90 -10.29 31.55 -12.47
CA GLN A 90 -11.48 31.11 -11.71
C GLN A 90 -11.16 30.15 -10.55
N TYR A 91 -9.93 29.62 -10.48
CA TYR A 91 -9.53 28.62 -9.49
C TYR A 91 -8.61 29.22 -8.44
N ASP A 92 -8.89 28.92 -7.18
CA ASP A 92 -8.11 29.40 -6.03
C ASP A 92 -6.74 28.69 -5.94
N VAL A 93 -6.71 27.41 -6.31
CA VAL A 93 -5.53 26.53 -6.24
C VAL A 93 -5.56 25.54 -7.41
N LYS A 94 -4.38 25.25 -7.98
CA LYS A 94 -4.19 24.23 -9.01
C LYS A 94 -3.35 23.08 -8.47
N ILE A 95 -3.89 21.88 -8.59
CA ILE A 95 -3.26 20.62 -8.17
C ILE A 95 -2.92 19.80 -9.40
N CYS A 96 -1.66 19.37 -9.49
CA CYS A 96 -1.23 18.30 -10.39
C CYS A 96 -0.97 17.03 -9.57
N CYS A 97 -1.44 15.87 -10.02
CA CYS A 97 -1.13 14.59 -9.38
C CYS A 97 -0.44 13.66 -10.37
N MET A 98 0.82 13.32 -10.10
CA MET A 98 1.59 12.35 -10.86
C MET A 98 1.25 10.93 -10.40
N GLY A 99 0.61 10.15 -11.25
CA GLY A 99 0.16 8.78 -11.01
C GLY A 99 -1.37 8.68 -10.99
N ALA A 100 -1.94 7.98 -11.99
CA ALA A 100 -3.38 7.78 -12.15
C ALA A 100 -3.83 6.36 -11.73
N GLY A 101 -3.16 5.78 -10.73
CA GLY A 101 -3.50 4.47 -10.17
C GLY A 101 -4.54 4.54 -9.03
N TYR A 102 -4.60 3.47 -8.24
CA TYR A 102 -5.52 3.29 -7.10
C TYR A 102 -5.47 4.39 -6.03
N VAL A 103 -4.34 5.07 -5.87
CA VAL A 103 -4.21 6.14 -4.87
C VAL A 103 -4.52 7.51 -5.49
N GLY A 104 -3.82 7.86 -6.57
CA GLY A 104 -3.92 9.19 -7.17
C GLY A 104 -5.30 9.47 -7.78
N GLY A 105 -5.85 8.53 -8.57
CA GLY A 105 -7.14 8.72 -9.23
C GLY A 105 -8.29 9.00 -8.26
N PRO A 106 -8.61 8.07 -7.33
CA PRO A 106 -9.67 8.25 -6.35
C PRO A 106 -9.49 9.48 -5.46
N THR A 107 -8.27 9.71 -4.94
CA THR A 107 -8.00 10.88 -4.08
C THR A 107 -8.33 12.17 -4.82
N MET A 108 -7.84 12.30 -6.05
CA MET A 108 -8.01 13.51 -6.85
C MET A 108 -9.45 13.71 -7.32
N ALA A 109 -10.16 12.63 -7.63
CA ALA A 109 -11.57 12.68 -7.95
C ALA A 109 -12.41 13.19 -6.76
N VAL A 110 -12.13 12.72 -5.54
CA VAL A 110 -12.79 13.21 -4.31
C VAL A 110 -12.43 14.66 -4.03
N ILE A 111 -11.15 15.06 -4.14
CA ILE A 111 -10.75 16.48 -3.98
C ILE A 111 -11.50 17.36 -4.99
N ALA A 112 -11.56 16.96 -6.27
CA ALA A 112 -12.27 17.74 -7.28
C ALA A 112 -13.79 17.83 -7.00
N LYS A 113 -14.40 16.74 -6.51
CA LYS A 113 -15.82 16.73 -6.10
C LYS A 113 -16.07 17.70 -4.93
N MET A 114 -15.26 17.61 -3.89
CA MET A 114 -15.43 18.36 -2.63
C MET A 114 -14.98 19.82 -2.71
N CYS A 115 -14.08 20.16 -3.63
CA CYS A 115 -13.50 21.50 -3.77
C CYS A 115 -13.77 22.09 -5.17
N PRO A 116 -14.98 22.67 -5.42
CA PRO A 116 -15.34 23.19 -6.74
C PRO A 116 -14.41 24.28 -7.29
N ARG A 117 -13.72 25.04 -6.41
CA ARG A 117 -12.79 26.12 -6.79
C ARG A 117 -11.33 25.67 -6.91
N ILE A 118 -11.06 24.37 -6.79
CA ILE A 118 -9.73 23.78 -7.03
C ILE A 118 -9.75 23.06 -8.37
N LYS A 119 -8.76 23.35 -9.21
CA LYS A 119 -8.53 22.60 -10.45
C LYS A 119 -7.55 21.47 -10.18
N VAL A 120 -7.95 20.25 -10.54
CA VAL A 120 -7.19 19.03 -10.33
C VAL A 120 -6.88 18.38 -11.67
N THR A 121 -5.58 18.22 -11.96
CA THR A 121 -5.10 17.52 -13.15
C THR A 121 -4.34 16.28 -12.72
N VAL A 122 -4.84 15.09 -13.06
CA VAL A 122 -4.18 13.81 -12.83
C VAL A 122 -3.40 13.43 -14.09
N VAL A 123 -2.11 13.14 -13.93
CA VAL A 123 -1.24 12.80 -15.05
C VAL A 123 -0.59 11.43 -14.89
N ASP A 124 -0.43 10.73 -16.00
CA ASP A 124 0.24 9.44 -16.07
C ASP A 124 0.99 9.29 -17.40
N LEU A 125 2.03 8.46 -17.44
CA LEU A 125 2.76 8.14 -18.66
C LEU A 125 1.94 7.23 -19.59
N SER A 126 1.01 6.46 -19.02
CA SER A 126 0.19 5.52 -19.76
C SER A 126 -1.02 6.20 -20.39
N GLN A 127 -0.95 6.43 -21.71
CA GLN A 127 -2.09 6.92 -22.49
C GLN A 127 -3.33 6.02 -22.31
N LYS A 128 -3.14 4.69 -22.29
CA LYS A 128 -4.21 3.72 -22.07
C LYS A 128 -4.95 3.95 -20.74
N ILE A 129 -4.23 4.24 -19.66
CA ILE A 129 -4.84 4.48 -18.34
C ILE A 129 -5.61 5.81 -18.37
N ILE A 130 -5.03 6.85 -18.95
CA ILE A 130 -5.65 8.18 -19.06
C ILE A 130 -6.91 8.13 -19.93
N ASP A 131 -6.90 7.41 -21.05
CA ASP A 131 -8.07 7.22 -21.90
C ASP A 131 -9.19 6.51 -21.12
N ALA A 132 -8.88 5.46 -20.36
CA ALA A 132 -9.85 4.78 -19.52
C ALA A 132 -10.51 5.72 -18.50
N TRP A 133 -9.74 6.58 -17.83
CA TRP A 133 -10.29 7.60 -16.94
C TRP A 133 -11.19 8.62 -17.65
N ASN A 134 -10.82 9.06 -18.86
CA ASN A 134 -11.58 10.05 -19.61
C ASN A 134 -12.87 9.49 -20.24
N THR A 135 -12.98 8.17 -20.46
CA THR A 135 -14.19 7.55 -21.01
C THR A 135 -15.37 7.51 -20.03
N GLY A 136 -15.12 7.65 -18.72
CA GLY A 136 -16.14 7.66 -17.67
C GLY A 136 -16.72 6.29 -17.32
N ASN A 137 -17.12 5.47 -18.31
CA ASN A 137 -17.94 4.27 -18.08
C ASN A 137 -17.15 2.98 -17.82
N LYS A 138 -15.82 3.00 -18.00
CA LYS A 138 -14.94 1.87 -17.72
C LYS A 138 -13.61 2.36 -17.17
N LEU A 139 -13.64 2.74 -15.90
CA LEU A 139 -12.46 3.17 -15.17
C LEU A 139 -11.38 2.08 -15.18
N PRO A 140 -10.09 2.44 -15.12
CA PRO A 140 -8.99 1.47 -15.09
C PRO A 140 -8.91 0.69 -13.78
N ILE A 141 -9.68 1.08 -12.77
CA ILE A 141 -9.80 0.44 -11.46
C ILE A 141 -11.28 0.27 -11.10
N TYR A 142 -11.61 -0.83 -10.43
CA TYR A 142 -12.95 -1.04 -9.88
C TYR A 142 -12.98 -0.61 -8.42
N GLU A 143 -13.84 0.35 -8.10
CA GLU A 143 -14.13 0.79 -6.74
C GLU A 143 -15.61 1.20 -6.65
N PRO A 144 -16.36 0.70 -5.65
CA PRO A 144 -17.75 1.10 -5.47
C PRO A 144 -17.94 2.62 -5.35
N GLY A 145 -18.81 3.19 -6.19
CA GLY A 145 -19.14 4.63 -6.20
C GLY A 145 -18.13 5.54 -6.90
N LEU A 146 -16.98 5.03 -7.37
CA LEU A 146 -15.93 5.86 -7.95
C LEU A 146 -16.33 6.49 -9.29
N GLU A 147 -17.05 5.76 -10.13
CA GLU A 147 -17.55 6.24 -11.43
C GLU A 147 -18.37 7.52 -11.29
N GLU A 148 -19.28 7.56 -10.31
CA GLU A 148 -20.11 8.73 -10.02
C GLU A 148 -19.26 9.93 -9.58
N VAL A 149 -18.27 9.71 -8.70
CA VAL A 149 -17.37 10.76 -8.20
C VAL A 149 -16.55 11.38 -9.34
N VAL A 150 -16.01 10.54 -10.23
CA VAL A 150 -15.24 10.98 -11.40
C VAL A 150 -16.11 11.78 -12.35
N ALA A 151 -17.30 11.28 -12.67
CA ALA A 151 -18.24 11.93 -13.59
C ALA A 151 -18.61 13.36 -13.12
N VAL A 152 -18.78 13.57 -11.81
CA VAL A 152 -19.05 14.90 -11.24
C VAL A 152 -17.91 15.88 -11.54
N GLY A 153 -16.66 15.47 -11.29
CA GLY A 153 -15.49 16.31 -11.52
C GLY A 153 -15.27 16.63 -13.01
N LEU A 154 -15.41 15.61 -13.87
CA LEU A 154 -15.29 15.77 -15.32
C LEU A 154 -16.36 16.71 -15.87
N LYS A 155 -17.63 16.53 -15.46
CA LYS A 155 -18.75 17.38 -15.88
C LYS A 155 -18.57 18.83 -15.40
N ARG A 156 -18.03 19.03 -14.20
CA ARG A 156 -17.71 20.36 -13.66
C ARG A 156 -16.53 21.01 -14.39
N GLY A 157 -15.66 20.22 -15.01
CA GLY A 157 -14.46 20.69 -15.71
C GLY A 157 -13.28 21.02 -14.79
N ASN A 158 -13.40 20.73 -13.48
CA ASN A 158 -12.33 20.94 -12.50
C ASN A 158 -11.51 19.67 -12.19
N LEU A 159 -11.87 18.53 -12.80
CA LEU A 159 -11.04 17.31 -12.85
C LEU A 159 -10.62 17.06 -14.30
N VAL A 160 -9.34 16.80 -14.53
CA VAL A 160 -8.78 16.50 -15.86
C VAL A 160 -7.80 15.34 -15.76
N PHE A 161 -7.86 14.38 -16.69
CA PHE A 161 -6.85 13.35 -16.86
C PHE A 161 -6.05 13.60 -18.14
N SER A 162 -4.72 13.61 -18.06
CA SER A 162 -3.85 14.01 -19.16
C SER A 162 -2.51 13.26 -19.18
N THR A 163 -1.90 13.13 -20.35
CA THR A 163 -0.50 12.66 -20.51
C THR A 163 0.50 13.83 -20.57
N LYS A 164 0.01 15.09 -20.52
CA LYS A 164 0.83 16.32 -20.58
C LYS A 164 1.44 16.66 -19.22
N ILE A 165 2.38 15.84 -18.77
CA ILE A 165 2.99 15.93 -17.43
C ILE A 165 3.65 17.30 -17.21
N ASN A 166 4.54 17.73 -18.12
CA ASN A 166 5.35 18.94 -17.93
C ASN A 166 4.50 20.22 -17.87
N GLU A 167 3.53 20.35 -18.78
CA GLU A 167 2.55 21.47 -18.79
C GLU A 167 1.79 21.52 -17.47
N SER A 168 1.27 20.37 -17.02
CA SER A 168 0.47 20.28 -15.80
C SER A 168 1.27 20.61 -14.54
N ILE A 169 2.55 20.20 -14.46
CA ILE A 169 3.43 20.56 -13.35
C ILE A 169 3.74 22.06 -13.36
N ALA A 170 4.07 22.62 -14.53
CA ALA A 170 4.43 24.03 -14.64
C ALA A 170 3.31 24.94 -14.13
N GLU A 171 2.05 24.62 -14.47
CA GLU A 171 0.86 25.37 -14.06
C GLU A 171 0.45 25.18 -12.60
N ALA A 172 0.84 24.08 -11.95
CA ALA A 172 0.34 23.72 -10.63
C ALA A 172 1.00 24.49 -9.49
N ASP A 173 0.22 24.73 -8.43
CA ASP A 173 0.70 25.28 -7.15
C ASP A 173 1.09 24.14 -6.19
N ILE A 174 0.35 23.02 -6.26
CA ILE A 174 0.59 21.80 -5.48
C ILE A 174 0.78 20.63 -6.43
N VAL A 175 1.84 19.83 -6.23
CA VAL A 175 2.12 18.63 -7.02
C VAL A 175 2.13 17.40 -6.12
N PHE A 176 1.17 16.50 -6.29
CA PHE A 176 1.14 15.21 -5.63
C PHE A 176 2.00 14.19 -6.39
N ILE A 177 2.79 13.41 -5.66
CA ILE A 177 3.48 12.23 -6.15
C ILE A 177 2.74 11.00 -5.60
N SER A 178 2.05 10.27 -6.48
CA SER A 178 1.24 9.09 -6.17
C SER A 178 1.62 7.89 -7.06
N VAL A 179 2.93 7.66 -7.21
CA VAL A 179 3.50 6.59 -8.04
C VAL A 179 3.87 5.35 -7.23
N ASN A 180 3.92 4.19 -7.89
CA ASN A 180 4.27 2.94 -7.22
C ASN A 180 5.72 2.92 -6.73
N THR A 181 5.90 2.38 -5.53
CA THR A 181 7.17 2.12 -4.84
C THR A 181 7.34 0.62 -4.61
N PRO A 182 7.46 -0.18 -5.70
CA PRO A 182 7.47 -1.64 -5.58
C PRO A 182 8.67 -2.12 -4.76
N THR A 183 8.57 -3.31 -4.18
CA THR A 183 9.71 -3.94 -3.51
C THR A 183 10.87 -4.14 -4.49
N LYS A 184 12.10 -3.88 -4.05
CA LYS A 184 13.30 -4.16 -4.85
C LYS A 184 13.41 -5.66 -5.12
N THR A 185 13.67 -6.03 -6.37
CA THR A 185 13.87 -7.44 -6.77
C THR A 185 15.35 -7.85 -6.81
N ALA A 186 16.28 -6.89 -6.77
CA ALA A 186 17.71 -7.14 -6.79
C ALA A 186 18.50 -6.08 -5.98
N GLY A 187 19.75 -6.43 -5.65
CA GLY A 187 20.67 -5.57 -4.90
C GLY A 187 20.36 -5.45 -3.40
N ILE A 188 20.91 -4.42 -2.76
CA ILE A 188 20.78 -4.22 -1.31
C ILE A 188 19.30 -4.06 -0.93
N GLY A 189 18.82 -4.89 0.00
CA GLY A 189 17.42 -4.89 0.44
C GLY A 189 16.46 -5.56 -0.54
N ALA A 190 16.93 -6.38 -1.48
CA ALA A 190 16.05 -7.19 -2.34
C ALA A 190 15.03 -8.01 -1.50
N GLY A 191 13.78 -8.04 -1.96
CA GLY A 191 12.66 -8.69 -1.29
C GLY A 191 12.08 -7.91 -0.10
N ARG A 192 12.65 -6.77 0.31
CA ARG A 192 12.22 -6.07 1.54
C ARG A 192 12.17 -4.54 1.43
N ALA A 193 13.21 -3.93 0.86
CA ALA A 193 13.29 -2.49 0.69
C ALA A 193 12.41 -2.02 -0.47
N ALA A 194 11.81 -0.84 -0.33
CA ALA A 194 11.06 -0.21 -1.41
C ALA A 194 12.01 0.37 -2.47
N ASN A 195 11.59 0.27 -3.74
CA ASN A 195 12.24 0.91 -4.86
C ASN A 195 11.64 2.30 -5.08
N VAL A 196 12.37 3.33 -4.69
CA VAL A 196 11.93 4.73 -4.76
C VAL A 196 12.28 5.42 -6.09
N LYS A 197 12.76 4.66 -7.10
CA LYS A 197 13.12 5.19 -8.43
C LYS A 197 12.04 6.12 -9.01
N ASN A 198 10.78 5.70 -8.97
CA ASN A 198 9.70 6.47 -9.58
C ASN A 198 9.45 7.79 -8.84
N CYS A 199 9.52 7.80 -7.50
CA CYS A 199 9.42 9.02 -6.70
C CYS A 199 10.57 9.98 -7.03
N GLU A 200 11.80 9.46 -7.14
CA GLU A 200 12.98 10.26 -7.50
C GLU A 200 12.83 10.87 -8.91
N LEU A 201 12.39 10.07 -9.90
CA LEU A 201 12.14 10.56 -11.25
C LEU A 201 11.09 11.66 -11.28
N CYS A 202 9.98 11.51 -10.53
CA CYS A 202 8.98 12.56 -10.40
C CYS A 202 9.59 13.85 -9.82
N ALA A 203 10.38 13.74 -8.74
CA ALA A 203 11.05 14.88 -8.14
C ALA A 203 12.01 15.59 -9.12
N ARG A 204 12.75 14.83 -9.93
CA ARG A 204 13.62 15.40 -10.99
C ARG A 204 12.82 16.15 -12.04
N THR A 205 11.75 15.54 -12.57
CA THR A 205 10.88 16.19 -13.56
C THR A 205 10.26 17.46 -12.98
N ILE A 206 9.80 17.44 -11.72
CA ILE A 206 9.26 18.63 -11.05
C ILE A 206 10.30 19.74 -11.01
N ALA A 207 11.52 19.44 -10.58
CA ALA A 207 12.59 20.43 -10.50
C ALA A 207 12.92 21.05 -11.88
N GLU A 208 13.00 20.20 -12.91
CA GLU A 208 13.36 20.59 -14.28
C GLU A 208 12.32 21.53 -14.92
N VAL A 209 11.02 21.23 -14.76
CA VAL A 209 9.96 21.93 -15.50
C VAL A 209 9.40 23.12 -14.73
N SER A 210 9.56 23.15 -13.41
CA SER A 210 9.03 24.24 -12.58
C SER A 210 9.68 25.59 -12.91
N THR A 211 8.85 26.63 -12.93
CA THR A 211 9.26 28.03 -13.15
C THR A 211 8.78 28.95 -12.02
N SER A 212 8.09 28.40 -11.02
CA SER A 212 7.56 29.08 -9.85
C SER A 212 7.64 28.15 -8.64
N ASP A 213 7.53 28.72 -7.44
CA ASP A 213 7.49 27.96 -6.19
C ASP A 213 6.36 26.94 -6.18
N LYS A 214 6.60 25.76 -5.60
CA LYS A 214 5.59 24.68 -5.51
C LYS A 214 5.60 23.96 -4.17
N ILE A 215 4.43 23.49 -3.76
CA ILE A 215 4.29 22.50 -2.69
C ILE A 215 4.28 21.11 -3.32
N VAL A 216 5.23 20.26 -2.97
CA VAL A 216 5.31 18.88 -3.44
C VAL A 216 4.85 17.96 -2.33
N VAL A 217 3.80 17.18 -2.59
CA VAL A 217 3.16 16.30 -1.61
C VAL A 217 3.40 14.84 -1.98
N GLU A 218 4.20 14.16 -1.18
CA GLU A 218 4.39 12.72 -1.28
C GLU A 218 3.15 12.02 -0.69
N LYS A 219 2.44 11.22 -1.48
CA LYS A 219 1.21 10.51 -1.07
C LYS A 219 1.33 8.98 -1.18
N SER A 220 2.35 8.49 -1.87
CA SER A 220 2.63 7.07 -1.96
C SER A 220 3.01 6.50 -0.58
N THR A 221 2.93 5.18 -0.45
CA THR A 221 3.52 4.53 0.72
C THR A 221 5.02 4.42 0.49
N VAL A 222 5.79 5.24 1.21
CA VAL A 222 7.25 5.35 1.07
C VAL A 222 7.99 4.97 2.36
N PRO A 223 9.23 4.47 2.28
CA PRO A 223 10.06 4.29 3.46
C PRO A 223 10.38 5.63 4.13
N VAL A 224 10.66 5.59 5.43
CA VAL A 224 11.11 6.76 6.20
C VAL A 224 12.37 7.36 5.55
N ARG A 225 12.39 8.69 5.42
CA ARG A 225 13.39 9.54 4.72
C ARG A 225 13.28 9.61 3.20
N THR A 226 12.22 9.08 2.59
CA THR A 226 12.02 9.29 1.15
C THR A 226 11.78 10.76 0.83
N SER A 227 11.04 11.46 1.69
CA SER A 227 10.79 12.88 1.52
C SER A 227 12.08 13.73 1.64
N ASP A 228 13.10 13.28 2.39
CA ASP A 228 14.42 13.93 2.39
C ASP A 228 15.16 13.74 1.06
N ALA A 229 15.07 12.56 0.46
CA ALA A 229 15.66 12.30 -0.86
C ALA A 229 14.96 13.13 -1.95
N VAL A 230 13.61 13.19 -1.92
CA VAL A 230 12.81 14.05 -2.80
C VAL A 230 13.21 15.51 -2.62
N ARG A 231 13.31 15.98 -1.37
CA ARG A 231 13.75 17.34 -1.06
C ARG A 231 15.14 17.64 -1.61
N ALA A 232 16.11 16.76 -1.38
CA ALA A 232 17.46 16.93 -1.89
C ALA A 232 17.48 17.04 -3.43
N VAL A 233 16.71 16.20 -4.13
CA VAL A 233 16.59 16.28 -5.59
C VAL A 233 15.98 17.61 -6.05
N LEU A 234 14.90 18.04 -5.40
CA LEU A 234 14.23 19.30 -5.71
C LEU A 234 15.13 20.51 -5.45
N GLU A 235 15.82 20.55 -4.32
CA GLU A 235 16.73 21.64 -3.94
C GLU A 235 17.90 21.79 -4.92
N HIS A 236 18.51 20.68 -5.34
CA HIS A 236 19.65 20.71 -6.26
C HIS A 236 19.25 20.87 -7.73
N GLY A 237 18.02 20.48 -8.10
CA GLY A 237 17.48 20.66 -9.44
C GLY A 237 16.75 21.98 -9.66
N ALA A 238 16.55 22.79 -8.61
CA ALA A 238 15.78 24.02 -8.69
C ALA A 238 16.43 25.06 -9.62
N LYS A 239 15.61 25.71 -10.44
CA LYS A 239 16.02 26.91 -11.19
C LYS A 239 16.25 28.08 -10.23
N PRO A 240 17.12 29.05 -10.58
CA PRO A 240 17.35 30.23 -9.76
C PRO A 240 16.04 30.94 -9.38
N GLY A 241 15.82 31.15 -8.08
CA GLY A 241 14.64 31.82 -7.55
C GLY A 241 13.42 30.93 -7.30
N VAL A 242 13.43 29.66 -7.72
CA VAL A 242 12.35 28.69 -7.46
C VAL A 242 12.60 27.96 -6.14
N LYS A 243 11.59 27.88 -5.28
CA LYS A 243 11.61 27.16 -4.01
C LYS A 243 10.56 26.05 -3.97
N PHE A 244 10.91 24.96 -3.30
CA PHE A 244 10.01 23.84 -3.07
C PHE A 244 9.77 23.62 -1.58
N GLN A 245 8.53 23.28 -1.23
CA GLN A 245 8.19 22.76 0.09
C GLN A 245 7.74 21.31 -0.06
N VAL A 246 8.35 20.39 0.67
CA VAL A 246 8.02 18.96 0.62
C VAL A 246 7.17 18.58 1.81
N LEU A 247 6.03 17.95 1.54
CA LEU A 247 5.11 17.43 2.55
C LEU A 247 4.92 15.92 2.35
N SER A 248 4.64 15.22 3.44
CA SER A 248 4.17 13.83 3.44
C SER A 248 2.67 13.83 3.73
N ASN A 249 1.88 13.16 2.90
CA ASN A 249 0.44 12.98 3.08
C ASN A 249 0.04 11.53 2.76
N PRO A 250 0.36 10.58 3.65
CA PRO A 250 0.07 9.18 3.42
C PRO A 250 -1.42 8.96 3.17
N GLU A 251 -1.75 8.03 2.29
CA GLU A 251 -3.12 7.55 2.14
C GLU A 251 -3.48 6.56 3.26
N PHE A 252 -4.76 6.43 3.60
CA PHE A 252 -5.28 5.40 4.51
C PHE A 252 -6.55 4.74 3.97
N LEU A 253 -6.71 4.76 2.65
CA LEU A 253 -7.84 4.12 2.00
C LEU A 253 -7.62 2.61 1.95
N ALA A 254 -8.71 1.85 1.94
CA ALA A 254 -8.68 0.43 1.65
C ALA A 254 -9.40 0.17 0.33
N GLU A 255 -8.83 -0.72 -0.49
CA GLU A 255 -9.49 -1.14 -1.73
C GLU A 255 -10.84 -1.80 -1.43
N GLY A 256 -11.84 -1.53 -2.26
CA GLY A 256 -13.25 -1.88 -2.08
C GLY A 256 -14.03 -0.89 -1.19
N THR A 257 -13.36 0.02 -0.50
CA THR A 257 -13.97 1.10 0.31
C THR A 257 -13.30 2.45 0.09
N ALA A 258 -12.60 2.64 -1.03
CA ALA A 258 -11.74 3.81 -1.21
C ALA A 258 -12.52 5.13 -1.18
N VAL A 259 -13.71 5.17 -1.80
CA VAL A 259 -14.56 6.36 -1.85
C VAL A 259 -15.03 6.78 -0.45
N PRO A 260 -15.73 5.94 0.34
CA PRO A 260 -16.16 6.34 1.69
C PRO A 260 -14.98 6.65 2.62
N ASP A 261 -13.83 5.97 2.47
CA ASP A 261 -12.62 6.27 3.24
C ASP A 261 -12.05 7.66 2.95
N LEU A 262 -12.21 8.16 1.73
CA LEU A 262 -11.76 9.50 1.30
C LEU A 262 -12.77 10.60 1.62
N GLU A 263 -14.07 10.31 1.51
CA GLU A 263 -15.14 11.27 1.83
C GLU A 263 -15.31 11.45 3.34
N THR A 264 -15.14 10.38 4.11
CA THR A 264 -15.32 10.38 5.58
C THR A 264 -14.13 9.75 6.31
N PRO A 265 -12.91 10.29 6.14
CA PRO A 265 -11.73 9.68 6.71
C PRO A 265 -11.78 9.67 8.23
N SER A 266 -11.23 8.60 8.83
CA SER A 266 -10.98 8.58 10.28
C SER A 266 -10.01 9.69 10.70
N ARG A 267 -9.03 9.98 9.82
CA ARG A 267 -8.05 11.07 9.94
C ARG A 267 -7.42 11.37 8.58
N VAL A 268 -6.97 12.60 8.40
CA VAL A 268 -5.97 12.99 7.40
C VAL A 268 -4.66 13.25 8.14
N LEU A 269 -3.53 12.75 7.63
CA LEU A 269 -2.21 12.98 8.22
C LEU A 269 -1.35 13.80 7.26
N LEU A 270 -0.76 14.89 7.77
CA LEU A 270 0.13 15.77 7.02
C LEU A 270 1.43 15.97 7.82
N GLY A 271 2.55 15.63 7.19
CA GLY A 271 3.90 15.88 7.70
C GLY A 271 4.57 16.99 6.92
N GLY A 272 5.24 17.91 7.61
CA GLY A 272 6.02 18.97 6.97
C GLY A 272 7.25 19.37 7.77
N MET A 273 8.10 20.19 7.15
CA MET A 273 9.25 20.77 7.82
C MET A 273 8.80 21.74 8.92
N GLN A 274 9.51 21.72 10.05
CA GLN A 274 9.23 22.60 11.20
C GLN A 274 9.92 23.97 11.02
N THR A 275 9.69 24.59 9.86
CA THR A 275 10.15 25.93 9.48
C THR A 275 8.95 26.81 9.16
N PRO A 276 9.06 28.15 9.18
CA PRO A 276 7.95 29.05 8.84
C PRO A 276 7.34 28.75 7.45
N GLU A 277 8.18 28.48 6.45
CA GLU A 277 7.75 28.15 5.10
C GLU A 277 7.09 26.78 5.02
N GLY A 278 7.63 25.78 5.75
CA GLY A 278 7.08 24.44 5.82
C GLY A 278 5.71 24.40 6.50
N LEU A 279 5.54 25.14 7.60
CA LEU A 279 4.26 25.29 8.29
C LEU A 279 3.22 26.01 7.42
N LYS A 280 3.63 27.04 6.67
CA LYS A 280 2.76 27.72 5.72
C LYS A 280 2.29 26.78 4.59
N ALA A 281 3.21 25.99 4.03
CA ALA A 281 2.85 24.99 3.02
C ALA A 281 1.91 23.92 3.57
N LEU A 282 2.17 23.46 4.81
CA LEU A 282 1.32 22.50 5.50
C LEU A 282 -0.11 23.06 5.65
N GLU A 283 -0.26 24.30 6.11
CA GLU A 283 -1.57 24.94 6.28
C GLU A 283 -2.30 25.12 4.94
N THR A 284 -1.58 25.40 3.84
CA THR A 284 -2.17 25.42 2.50
C THR A 284 -2.85 24.09 2.14
N VAL A 285 -2.20 22.96 2.41
CA VAL A 285 -2.77 21.63 2.13
C VAL A 285 -3.85 21.25 3.15
N VAL A 286 -3.71 21.65 4.41
CA VAL A 286 -4.78 21.52 5.42
C VAL A 286 -6.06 22.20 4.93
N ASN A 287 -5.95 23.43 4.38
CA ASN A 287 -7.10 24.18 3.89
C ASN A 287 -7.80 23.49 2.71
N VAL A 288 -7.08 22.71 1.90
CA VAL A 288 -7.70 21.85 0.88
C VAL A 288 -8.62 20.83 1.55
N TYR A 289 -8.08 20.03 2.48
CA TYR A 289 -8.85 18.99 3.18
C TYR A 289 -9.97 19.55 4.06
N ALA A 290 -9.79 20.73 4.66
CA ALA A 290 -10.77 21.38 5.53
C ALA A 290 -12.07 21.80 4.82
N ASN A 291 -12.14 21.71 3.48
CA ASN A 291 -13.38 21.91 2.74
C ASN A 291 -14.45 20.84 3.06
N TRP A 292 -14.04 19.63 3.46
CA TRP A 292 -14.99 18.56 3.81
C TRP A 292 -14.58 17.73 5.04
N VAL A 293 -13.30 17.73 5.42
CA VAL A 293 -12.82 17.02 6.59
C VAL A 293 -12.83 17.94 7.81
N PRO A 294 -13.48 17.57 8.93
CA PRO A 294 -13.42 18.32 10.18
C PRO A 294 -11.96 18.57 10.62
N ARG A 295 -11.66 19.80 11.07
CA ARG A 295 -10.28 20.23 11.36
C ARG A 295 -9.59 19.37 12.44
N ASP A 296 -10.35 18.84 13.39
CA ASP A 296 -9.91 17.93 14.46
C ASP A 296 -9.48 16.55 13.94
N LYS A 297 -9.94 16.17 12.74
CA LYS A 297 -9.50 14.95 12.05
C LYS A 297 -8.28 15.18 11.14
N ILE A 298 -7.79 16.41 11.02
CA ILE A 298 -6.60 16.73 10.21
C ILE A 298 -5.39 16.87 11.15
N LEU A 299 -4.60 15.81 11.22
CA LEU A 299 -3.41 15.72 12.07
C LEU A 299 -2.19 16.25 11.33
N THR A 300 -1.45 17.14 11.99
CA THR A 300 -0.26 17.77 11.44
C THR A 300 0.96 17.41 12.27
N THR A 301 2.07 17.01 11.65
CA THR A 301 3.28 16.57 12.34
C THR A 301 4.54 16.89 11.51
N ASN A 302 5.71 16.44 11.96
CA ASN A 302 6.93 16.52 11.16
C ASN A 302 6.93 15.45 10.05
N LEU A 303 7.79 15.66 9.05
CA LEU A 303 7.89 14.82 7.86
C LEU A 303 8.06 13.33 8.15
N TRP A 304 9.03 12.97 8.99
CA TRP A 304 9.36 11.56 9.29
C TRP A 304 8.30 10.87 10.15
N SER A 305 7.71 11.60 11.11
CA SER A 305 6.61 11.08 11.91
C SER A 305 5.40 10.75 11.04
N SER A 306 5.13 11.52 9.97
CA SER A 306 4.07 11.21 9.01
C SER A 306 4.37 9.92 8.25
N GLU A 307 5.55 9.79 7.65
CA GLU A 307 5.96 8.58 6.89
C GLU A 307 5.94 7.32 7.77
N LEU A 308 6.54 7.39 8.96
CA LEU A 308 6.61 6.25 9.88
C LEU A 308 5.22 5.84 10.38
N SER A 309 4.32 6.80 10.63
CA SER A 309 2.97 6.50 11.10
C SER A 309 2.18 5.61 10.13
N LYS A 310 2.40 5.76 8.82
CA LYS A 310 1.76 4.89 7.82
C LYS A 310 2.27 3.45 7.90
N LEU A 311 3.58 3.25 7.95
CA LEU A 311 4.18 1.92 8.09
C LEU A 311 3.73 1.24 9.38
N VAL A 312 3.77 1.96 10.51
CA VAL A 312 3.37 1.43 11.82
C VAL A 312 1.88 1.12 11.85
N ALA A 313 1.01 1.97 11.31
CA ALA A 313 -0.42 1.70 11.27
C ALA A 313 -0.74 0.41 10.50
N ASN A 314 -0.13 0.22 9.32
CA ASN A 314 -0.31 -1.00 8.53
C ASN A 314 0.28 -2.23 9.22
N ALA A 315 1.44 -2.11 9.88
CA ALA A 315 2.04 -3.19 10.66
C ALA A 315 1.15 -3.61 11.84
N MET A 316 0.53 -2.65 12.55
CA MET A 316 -0.40 -2.92 13.65
C MET A 316 -1.68 -3.62 13.16
N LEU A 317 -2.23 -3.22 12.01
CA LEU A 317 -3.39 -3.88 11.41
C LEU A 317 -3.09 -5.33 11.04
N ALA A 318 -1.97 -5.57 10.35
CA ALA A 318 -1.52 -6.90 9.97
C ALA A 318 -1.17 -7.76 11.19
N GLN A 319 -0.57 -7.17 12.23
CA GLN A 319 -0.26 -7.85 13.48
C GLN A 319 -1.52 -8.44 14.10
N ARG A 320 -2.63 -7.68 14.16
CA ARG A 320 -3.90 -8.19 14.71
C ARG A 320 -4.39 -9.43 13.96
N VAL A 321 -4.32 -9.42 12.63
CA VAL A 321 -4.69 -10.57 11.80
C VAL A 321 -3.78 -11.76 12.09
N SER A 322 -2.46 -11.58 12.10
CA SER A 322 -1.51 -12.66 12.41
C SER A 322 -1.66 -13.17 13.84
N SER A 323 -1.98 -12.31 14.82
CA SER A 323 -2.24 -12.71 16.20
C SER A 323 -3.50 -13.58 16.29
N VAL A 324 -4.60 -13.21 15.64
CA VAL A 324 -5.81 -14.05 15.63
C VAL A 324 -5.58 -15.35 14.85
N ASN A 325 -4.85 -15.30 13.74
CA ASN A 325 -4.49 -16.49 12.96
C ASN A 325 -3.61 -17.46 13.76
N SER A 326 -2.68 -16.99 14.59
CA SER A 326 -1.90 -17.88 15.45
C SER A 326 -2.78 -18.59 16.48
N ILE A 327 -3.75 -17.88 17.07
CA ILE A 327 -4.73 -18.47 18.00
C ILE A 327 -5.70 -19.41 17.27
N SER A 328 -6.00 -19.19 15.99
CA SER A 328 -6.83 -20.10 15.20
C SER A 328 -6.24 -21.52 15.14
N ALA A 329 -4.92 -21.65 14.97
CA ALA A 329 -4.26 -22.95 15.00
C ALA A 329 -4.36 -23.62 16.38
N LEU A 330 -4.28 -22.85 17.47
CA LEU A 330 -4.48 -23.36 18.82
C LEU A 330 -5.93 -23.81 19.05
N CYS A 331 -6.91 -23.08 18.53
CA CYS A 331 -8.34 -23.43 18.61
C CYS A 331 -8.60 -24.79 17.95
N GLU A 332 -8.06 -25.01 16.76
CA GLU A 332 -8.15 -26.28 16.03
C GLU A 332 -7.55 -27.45 16.83
N ALA A 333 -6.47 -27.22 17.58
CA ALA A 333 -5.79 -28.25 18.37
C ALA A 333 -6.46 -28.52 19.73
N THR A 334 -7.24 -27.57 20.26
CA THR A 334 -7.79 -27.63 21.64
C THR A 334 -9.30 -27.77 21.69
N GLY A 335 -10.01 -27.58 20.57
CA GLY A 335 -11.46 -27.66 20.50
C GLY A 335 -12.20 -26.34 20.72
N ALA A 336 -11.50 -25.22 20.83
CA ALA A 336 -12.10 -23.89 20.92
C ALA A 336 -12.54 -23.35 19.55
N ASP A 337 -13.39 -22.31 19.51
CA ASP A 337 -13.80 -21.60 18.29
C ASP A 337 -13.18 -20.19 18.25
N ILE A 338 -12.40 -19.90 17.21
CA ILE A 338 -11.72 -18.62 17.03
C ILE A 338 -12.68 -17.43 16.92
N SER A 339 -13.89 -17.64 16.39
CA SER A 339 -14.93 -16.60 16.26
C SER A 339 -15.45 -16.20 17.62
N GLU A 340 -15.59 -17.15 18.55
CA GLU A 340 -15.99 -16.88 19.93
C GLU A 340 -14.91 -16.12 20.70
N ILE A 341 -13.65 -16.57 20.57
CA ILE A 341 -12.50 -15.90 21.20
C ILE A 341 -12.35 -14.47 20.66
N SER A 342 -12.42 -14.29 19.34
CA SER A 342 -12.29 -12.98 18.70
C SER A 342 -13.39 -12.03 19.14
N ARG A 343 -14.63 -12.52 19.25
CA ARG A 343 -15.76 -11.76 19.81
C ARG A 343 -15.49 -11.38 21.26
N ALA A 344 -15.09 -12.33 22.11
CA ALA A 344 -14.82 -12.09 23.52
C ALA A 344 -13.73 -11.03 23.72
N CYS A 345 -12.57 -11.19 23.08
CA CYS A 345 -11.48 -10.21 23.11
C CYS A 345 -11.90 -8.85 22.54
N GLY A 346 -12.68 -8.85 21.46
CA GLY A 346 -13.14 -7.63 20.78
C GLY A 346 -14.13 -6.79 21.58
N THR A 347 -14.76 -7.33 22.62
CA THR A 347 -15.64 -6.57 23.53
C THR A 347 -14.87 -5.62 24.45
N ASP A 348 -13.58 -5.86 24.68
CA ASP A 348 -12.74 -4.93 25.42
C ASP A 348 -12.42 -3.71 24.53
N PRO A 349 -12.86 -2.49 24.89
CA PRO A 349 -12.67 -1.31 24.05
C PRO A 349 -11.19 -0.91 23.86
N ARG A 350 -10.28 -1.41 24.71
CA ARG A 350 -8.82 -1.20 24.55
C ARG A 350 -8.24 -2.05 23.42
N ILE A 351 -8.90 -3.16 23.08
CA ILE A 351 -8.54 -4.03 21.95
C ILE A 351 -9.38 -3.65 20.73
N GLY A 352 -10.69 -3.49 20.91
CA GLY A 352 -11.68 -3.23 19.87
C GLY A 352 -11.96 -4.44 18.96
N PRO A 353 -13.10 -4.46 18.26
CA PRO A 353 -13.58 -5.65 17.54
C PRO A 353 -13.03 -5.81 16.12
N LYS A 354 -12.43 -4.76 15.54
CA LYS A 354 -12.02 -4.73 14.13
C LYS A 354 -10.71 -5.51 13.89
N PHE A 355 -10.51 -6.04 12.68
CA PHE A 355 -9.30 -6.78 12.30
C PHE A 355 -9.01 -7.99 13.21
N LEU A 356 -10.06 -8.63 13.74
CA LEU A 356 -9.98 -9.85 14.54
C LEU A 356 -10.66 -11.04 13.84
N GLN A 357 -10.85 -10.98 12.52
CA GLN A 357 -11.38 -12.10 11.76
C GLN A 357 -10.21 -12.99 11.32
N ALA A 358 -10.23 -14.25 11.74
CA ALA A 358 -9.28 -15.25 11.25
C ALA A 358 -9.51 -15.52 9.76
N SER A 359 -8.43 -15.73 9.01
CA SER A 359 -8.49 -16.04 7.58
C SER A 359 -7.34 -16.96 7.18
N VAL A 360 -7.34 -17.41 5.93
CA VAL A 360 -6.24 -18.20 5.34
C VAL A 360 -4.93 -17.42 5.24
N GLY A 361 -5.00 -16.10 5.39
CA GLY A 361 -3.89 -15.17 5.38
C GLY A 361 -4.35 -13.81 4.90
N PHE A 362 -3.65 -12.75 5.31
CA PHE A 362 -3.78 -11.46 4.66
C PHE A 362 -2.99 -11.45 3.34
N GLY A 363 -3.46 -10.62 2.40
CA GLY A 363 -2.79 -10.32 1.14
C GLY A 363 -2.82 -8.82 0.85
N GLY A 364 -2.75 -8.47 -0.43
CA GLY A 364 -2.75 -7.08 -0.89
C GLY A 364 -1.36 -6.46 -0.90
N SER A 365 -1.21 -5.39 -1.68
CA SER A 365 0.09 -4.76 -1.92
C SER A 365 0.70 -3.96 -0.76
N CYS A 366 -0.03 -3.82 0.35
CA CYS A 366 0.36 -2.96 1.47
C CYS A 366 1.00 -3.75 2.62
N PHE A 367 0.29 -4.68 3.27
CA PHE A 367 0.74 -5.24 4.55
C PHE A 367 2.12 -5.91 4.51
N GLN A 368 2.31 -6.91 3.64
CA GLN A 368 3.59 -7.62 3.58
C GLN A 368 4.74 -6.69 3.19
N LYS A 369 4.54 -5.88 2.15
CA LYS A 369 5.52 -4.89 1.67
C LYS A 369 5.93 -3.92 2.78
N ASP A 370 4.96 -3.33 3.48
CA ASP A 370 5.22 -2.29 4.47
C ASP A 370 5.89 -2.84 5.73
N ILE A 371 5.51 -4.05 6.16
CA ILE A 371 6.18 -4.71 7.29
C ILE A 371 7.60 -5.09 6.92
N LEU A 372 7.83 -5.68 5.74
CA LEU A 372 9.19 -6.00 5.29
C LEU A 372 10.05 -4.74 5.12
N ASN A 373 9.45 -3.63 4.71
CA ASN A 373 10.11 -2.33 4.69
C ASN A 373 10.48 -1.85 6.10
N LEU A 374 9.57 -1.97 7.06
CA LEU A 374 9.82 -1.65 8.47
C LEU A 374 10.92 -2.53 9.08
N VAL A 375 10.91 -3.83 8.79
CA VAL A 375 11.96 -4.78 9.19
C VAL A 375 13.31 -4.35 8.63
N TYR A 376 13.37 -4.05 7.33
CA TYR A 376 14.59 -3.57 6.68
C TYR A 376 15.07 -2.24 7.26
N LEU A 377 14.15 -1.32 7.58
CA LEU A 377 14.46 -0.06 8.23
C LEU A 377 15.10 -0.30 9.61
N CYS A 378 14.49 -1.14 10.45
CA CYS A 378 15.05 -1.50 11.75
C CYS A 378 16.47 -2.09 11.61
N GLU A 379 16.68 -3.02 10.69
CA GLU A 379 18.01 -3.59 10.42
C GLU A 379 19.03 -2.54 9.98
N SER A 380 18.63 -1.58 9.14
CA SER A 380 19.52 -0.51 8.68
C SER A 380 20.01 0.42 9.80
N TYR A 381 19.26 0.49 10.91
CA TYR A 381 19.64 1.22 12.13
C TYR A 381 20.24 0.31 13.21
N GLY A 382 20.48 -0.98 12.92
CA GLY A 382 21.03 -1.94 13.87
C GLY A 382 20.05 -2.42 14.95
N LEU A 383 18.75 -2.19 14.79
CA LEU A 383 17.69 -2.55 15.75
C LEU A 383 17.15 -3.96 15.47
N ARG A 384 17.97 -4.97 15.73
CA ARG A 384 17.68 -6.36 15.34
C ARG A 384 16.46 -6.95 16.04
N GLU A 385 16.28 -6.68 17.32
CA GLU A 385 15.16 -7.17 18.12
C GLU A 385 13.83 -6.62 17.60
N CYS A 386 13.81 -5.33 17.21
CA CYS A 386 12.65 -4.70 16.59
C CYS A 386 12.34 -5.31 15.22
N ALA A 387 13.38 -5.56 14.41
CA ALA A 387 13.23 -6.20 13.10
C ALA A 387 12.64 -7.62 13.25
N GLU A 388 13.17 -8.43 14.17
CA GLU A 388 12.69 -9.79 14.41
C GLU A 388 11.23 -9.82 14.91
N TYR A 389 10.86 -8.89 15.81
CA TYR A 389 9.49 -8.76 16.30
C TYR A 389 8.47 -8.54 15.17
N TRP A 390 8.74 -7.59 14.27
CA TRP A 390 7.85 -7.30 13.16
C TRP A 390 7.89 -8.37 12.07
N ASN A 391 9.04 -9.01 11.85
CA ASN A 391 9.17 -10.09 10.89
C ASN A 391 8.30 -11.31 11.25
N TRP A 392 8.06 -11.56 12.54
CA TRP A 392 7.14 -12.62 12.97
C TRP A 392 5.70 -12.44 12.50
N VAL A 393 5.25 -11.19 12.27
CA VAL A 393 3.92 -10.93 11.71
C VAL A 393 3.80 -11.54 10.31
N VAL A 394 4.84 -11.40 9.48
CA VAL A 394 4.90 -11.98 8.12
C VAL A 394 5.07 -13.49 8.19
N GLN A 395 5.98 -13.99 9.02
CA GLN A 395 6.19 -15.45 9.17
C GLN A 395 4.93 -16.19 9.61
N MET A 396 4.14 -15.59 10.51
CA MET A 396 2.86 -16.16 10.94
C MET A 396 1.83 -16.19 9.79
N ASN A 397 1.83 -15.19 8.92
CA ASN A 397 0.97 -15.16 7.74
C ASN A 397 1.34 -16.25 6.74
N GLU A 398 2.63 -16.45 6.48
CA GLU A 398 3.11 -17.53 5.61
C GLU A 398 2.81 -18.91 6.19
N TYR A 399 3.02 -19.09 7.50
CA TYR A 399 2.60 -20.31 8.21
C TYR A 399 1.10 -20.59 8.05
N GLN A 400 0.25 -19.56 8.17
CA GLN A 400 -1.20 -19.68 8.00
C GLN A 400 -1.60 -20.16 6.60
N LYS A 401 -0.99 -19.58 5.55
CA LYS A 401 -1.23 -20.00 4.16
C LYS A 401 -0.81 -21.46 3.95
N SER A 402 0.41 -21.80 4.34
CA SER A 402 0.94 -23.16 4.17
C SER A 402 0.14 -24.19 4.95
N ARG A 403 -0.17 -23.95 6.24
CA ARG A 403 -0.90 -24.93 7.06
C ARG A 403 -2.29 -25.24 6.48
N PHE A 404 -2.93 -24.27 5.82
CA PHE A 404 -4.22 -24.46 5.16
C PHE A 404 -4.11 -25.43 3.99
N SER A 405 -3.17 -25.19 3.06
CA SER A 405 -2.90 -26.11 1.93
C SER A 405 -2.51 -27.51 2.42
N LEU A 406 -1.63 -27.59 3.42
CA LEU A 406 -1.22 -28.85 4.04
C LEU A 406 -2.40 -29.60 4.66
N ASN A 407 -3.32 -28.90 5.31
CA ASN A 407 -4.52 -29.51 5.87
C ASN A 407 -5.44 -30.07 4.77
N MET A 408 -5.56 -29.38 3.63
CA MET A 408 -6.30 -29.88 2.48
C MET A 408 -5.73 -31.21 1.98
N VAL A 409 -4.42 -31.29 1.76
CA VAL A 409 -3.74 -32.51 1.29
C VAL A 409 -3.90 -33.65 2.29
N ARG A 410 -3.67 -33.39 3.58
CA ARG A 410 -3.81 -34.39 4.66
C ARG A 410 -5.23 -34.93 4.76
N SER A 411 -6.22 -34.05 4.74
CA SER A 411 -7.65 -34.41 4.84
C SER A 411 -8.13 -35.20 3.63
N MET A 412 -7.50 -34.99 2.47
CA MET A 412 -7.74 -35.75 1.24
C MET A 412 -6.80 -36.96 1.10
N PHE A 413 -6.48 -37.62 2.21
CA PHE A 413 -5.72 -38.88 2.26
C PHE A 413 -4.25 -38.75 1.82
N ASN A 414 -3.62 -37.61 2.13
CA ASN A 414 -2.24 -37.28 1.79
C ASN A 414 -1.91 -37.31 0.28
N THR A 415 -2.92 -37.18 -0.58
CA THR A 415 -2.71 -37.04 -2.03
C THR A 415 -3.82 -36.24 -2.68
N VAL A 416 -3.44 -35.30 -3.54
CA VAL A 416 -4.35 -34.55 -4.41
C VAL A 416 -4.01 -34.70 -5.89
N THR A 417 -3.11 -35.62 -6.22
CA THR A 417 -2.70 -35.90 -7.60
C THR A 417 -3.91 -36.26 -8.47
N GLY A 418 -4.12 -35.50 -9.54
CA GLY A 418 -5.23 -35.66 -10.47
C GLY A 418 -6.60 -35.24 -9.93
N LYS A 419 -6.71 -34.87 -8.64
CA LYS A 419 -7.99 -34.42 -8.06
C LYS A 419 -8.32 -33.03 -8.58
N LYS A 420 -9.57 -32.85 -9.00
CA LYS A 420 -10.15 -31.52 -9.26
C LYS A 420 -10.45 -30.83 -7.93
N ILE A 421 -9.93 -29.61 -7.73
CA ILE A 421 -10.17 -28.76 -6.56
C ILE A 421 -10.68 -27.42 -7.04
N ALA A 422 -11.85 -26.99 -6.54
CA ALA A 422 -12.39 -25.68 -6.82
C ALA A 422 -11.84 -24.65 -5.82
N ILE A 423 -11.39 -23.50 -6.30
CA ILE A 423 -11.06 -22.33 -5.47
C ILE A 423 -12.12 -21.26 -5.73
N PHE A 424 -12.83 -20.88 -4.68
CA PHE A 424 -13.80 -19.78 -4.69
C PHE A 424 -13.11 -18.51 -4.19
N GLY A 425 -12.91 -17.57 -5.10
CA GLY A 425 -12.22 -16.32 -4.87
C GLY A 425 -10.73 -16.38 -5.18
N PHE A 426 -10.22 -15.37 -5.86
CA PHE A 426 -8.80 -15.17 -6.15
C PHE A 426 -8.31 -13.79 -5.74
N ALA A 427 -9.17 -12.77 -5.72
CA ALA A 427 -8.82 -11.45 -5.19
C ALA A 427 -8.36 -11.55 -3.73
N PHE A 428 -7.48 -10.64 -3.27
CA PHE A 428 -6.93 -10.75 -1.91
C PHE A 428 -7.98 -10.49 -0.81
N LYS A 429 -9.06 -9.77 -1.15
CA LYS A 429 -10.26 -9.50 -0.36
C LYS A 429 -11.46 -9.31 -1.29
N LYS A 430 -12.67 -9.25 -0.73
CA LYS A 430 -13.87 -8.93 -1.52
C LYS A 430 -13.88 -7.48 -2.03
N ASP A 431 -14.73 -7.23 -3.02
CA ASP A 431 -15.03 -5.93 -3.63
C ASP A 431 -13.84 -5.25 -4.35
N THR A 432 -12.87 -6.05 -4.80
CA THR A 432 -11.74 -5.60 -5.63
C THR A 432 -11.34 -6.68 -6.65
N GLY A 433 -10.75 -6.28 -7.78
CA GLY A 433 -10.10 -7.17 -8.74
C GLY A 433 -8.60 -7.35 -8.51
N ASP A 434 -8.05 -6.81 -7.42
CA ASP A 434 -6.61 -6.87 -7.13
C ASP A 434 -6.19 -8.25 -6.60
N THR A 435 -5.15 -8.79 -7.23
CA THR A 435 -4.59 -10.12 -6.97
C THR A 435 -3.28 -10.08 -6.21
N ARG A 436 -2.67 -8.90 -6.01
CA ARG A 436 -1.32 -8.78 -5.41
C ARG A 436 -1.24 -9.45 -4.05
N GLU A 437 -0.28 -10.36 -3.89
CA GLU A 437 -0.02 -11.11 -2.66
C GLU A 437 -1.25 -11.90 -2.15
N THR A 438 -2.18 -12.26 -3.03
CA THR A 438 -3.38 -13.01 -2.64
C THR A 438 -3.04 -14.39 -2.09
N ALA A 439 -3.64 -14.76 -0.96
CA ALA A 439 -3.47 -16.09 -0.38
C ALA A 439 -3.92 -17.21 -1.34
N ALA A 440 -4.89 -16.93 -2.22
CA ALA A 440 -5.37 -17.88 -3.22
C ALA A 440 -4.26 -18.36 -4.17
N ALA A 441 -3.30 -17.49 -4.52
CA ALA A 441 -2.19 -17.84 -5.38
C ALA A 441 -1.25 -18.84 -4.70
N PHE A 442 -0.97 -18.65 -3.41
CA PHE A 442 -0.11 -19.56 -2.63
C PHE A 442 -0.79 -20.93 -2.46
N ILE A 443 -2.09 -20.96 -2.17
CA ILE A 443 -2.87 -22.20 -2.06
C ILE A 443 -2.87 -22.94 -3.40
N ALA A 444 -3.16 -22.23 -4.50
CA ALA A 444 -3.16 -22.82 -5.83
C ALA A 444 -1.78 -23.38 -6.21
N ARG A 445 -0.68 -22.66 -5.92
CA ARG A 445 0.69 -23.15 -6.13
C ARG A 445 0.91 -24.47 -5.38
N ASP A 446 0.64 -24.50 -4.07
CA ASP A 446 0.88 -25.69 -3.25
C ASP A 446 0.10 -26.91 -3.78
N LEU A 447 -1.14 -26.71 -4.21
CA LEU A 447 -1.96 -27.78 -4.79
C LEU A 447 -1.47 -28.23 -6.18
N VAL A 448 -1.00 -27.29 -7.01
CA VAL A 448 -0.42 -27.59 -8.33
C VAL A 448 0.90 -28.35 -8.20
N GLU A 449 1.72 -28.02 -7.21
CA GLU A 449 2.96 -28.75 -6.91
C GLU A 449 2.66 -30.23 -6.58
N GLU A 450 1.56 -30.48 -5.87
CA GLU A 450 0.99 -31.82 -5.57
C GLU A 450 0.20 -32.45 -6.75
N GLN A 451 0.28 -31.86 -7.94
CA GLN A 451 -0.36 -32.31 -9.19
C GLN A 451 -1.89 -32.31 -9.15
N ALA A 452 -2.52 -31.43 -8.37
CA ALA A 452 -3.96 -31.21 -8.42
C ALA A 452 -4.38 -30.41 -9.67
N ARG A 453 -5.64 -30.58 -10.08
CA ARG A 453 -6.29 -29.74 -11.10
C ARG A 453 -7.13 -28.67 -10.41
N VAL A 454 -6.62 -27.45 -10.39
CA VAL A 454 -7.24 -26.31 -9.71
C VAL A 454 -8.19 -25.58 -10.68
N HIS A 455 -9.43 -25.41 -10.25
CA HIS A 455 -10.44 -24.64 -10.97
C HIS A 455 -10.82 -23.40 -10.15
N VAL A 456 -10.51 -22.22 -10.65
CA VAL A 456 -10.69 -20.96 -9.92
C VAL A 456 -11.91 -20.23 -10.47
N TYR A 457 -12.79 -19.76 -9.59
CA TYR A 457 -13.82 -18.77 -9.92
C TYR A 457 -13.65 -17.54 -9.02
N ASP A 458 -13.61 -16.36 -9.63
CA ASP A 458 -13.66 -15.07 -8.95
C ASP A 458 -14.48 -14.09 -9.81
N PRO A 459 -15.41 -13.30 -9.23
CA PRO A 459 -16.30 -12.43 -10.00
C PRO A 459 -15.60 -11.21 -10.63
N GLN A 460 -14.42 -10.80 -10.15
CA GLN A 460 -13.75 -9.57 -10.59
C GLN A 460 -12.31 -9.78 -11.10
N VAL A 461 -11.72 -10.96 -10.90
CA VAL A 461 -10.36 -11.26 -11.36
C VAL A 461 -10.35 -11.92 -12.74
N SER A 462 -9.63 -11.30 -13.69
CA SER A 462 -9.40 -11.88 -15.01
C SER A 462 -8.31 -12.97 -14.99
N ARG A 463 -8.33 -13.85 -16.01
CA ARG A 463 -7.28 -14.87 -16.19
C ARG A 463 -5.89 -14.23 -16.31
N GLU A 464 -5.78 -13.14 -17.04
CA GLU A 464 -4.50 -12.44 -17.25
C GLU A 464 -3.93 -11.92 -15.93
N SER A 465 -4.76 -11.30 -15.09
CA SER A 465 -4.36 -10.80 -13.76
C SER A 465 -3.93 -11.93 -12.83
N MET A 466 -4.64 -13.07 -12.88
CA MET A 466 -4.31 -14.27 -12.11
C MET A 466 -2.94 -14.85 -12.50
N PHE A 467 -2.70 -15.05 -13.79
CA PHE A 467 -1.42 -15.59 -14.27
C PHE A 467 -0.26 -14.59 -14.13
N ALA A 468 -0.53 -13.29 -14.22
CA ALA A 468 0.46 -12.26 -13.90
C ALA A 468 0.90 -12.34 -12.44
N GLU A 469 -0.03 -12.55 -11.51
CA GLU A 469 0.27 -12.72 -10.08
C GLU A 469 1.11 -13.97 -9.81
N PHE A 470 0.74 -15.12 -10.40
CA PHE A 470 1.54 -16.34 -10.30
C PHE A 470 2.99 -16.12 -10.76
N LYS A 471 3.17 -15.45 -11.91
CA LYS A 471 4.50 -15.16 -12.44
C LYS A 471 5.27 -14.20 -11.54
N TYR A 472 4.62 -13.14 -11.06
CA TYR A 472 5.27 -12.07 -10.29
C TYR A 472 5.69 -12.53 -8.89
N THR A 473 4.75 -13.09 -8.12
CA THR A 473 4.94 -13.38 -6.70
C THR A 473 5.59 -14.74 -6.47
N LEU A 474 5.28 -15.71 -7.32
CA LEU A 474 5.64 -17.12 -7.11
C LEU A 474 6.61 -17.67 -8.16
N ASN A 475 7.02 -16.86 -9.15
CA ASN A 475 7.80 -17.32 -10.30
C ASN A 475 7.16 -18.55 -10.98
N LEU A 476 5.83 -18.60 -11.01
CA LEU A 476 5.06 -19.71 -11.56
C LEU A 476 4.45 -19.31 -12.91
N SER A 477 4.93 -19.92 -13.99
CA SER A 477 4.52 -19.66 -15.36
C SER A 477 4.63 -20.94 -16.20
N GLU A 478 4.18 -20.91 -17.46
CA GLU A 478 4.41 -22.05 -18.38
C GLU A 478 5.90 -22.39 -18.57
N GLU A 479 6.79 -21.40 -18.44
CA GLU A 479 8.24 -21.59 -18.57
C GLU A 479 8.81 -22.35 -17.37
N THR A 480 8.34 -22.05 -16.16
CA THR A 480 8.84 -22.67 -14.92
C THR A 480 8.08 -23.93 -14.54
N LYS A 481 6.83 -24.07 -15.01
CA LYS A 481 5.97 -25.24 -14.84
C LYS A 481 5.17 -25.49 -16.13
N PRO A 482 5.71 -26.27 -17.08
CA PRO A 482 4.98 -26.65 -18.28
C PRO A 482 3.65 -27.35 -17.96
N GLY A 483 2.59 -26.96 -18.67
CA GLY A 483 1.23 -27.45 -18.47
C GLY A 483 0.49 -26.74 -17.33
N LEU A 484 0.99 -25.59 -16.85
CA LEU A 484 0.35 -24.83 -15.78
C LEU A 484 -1.09 -24.45 -16.14
N GLY A 485 -1.34 -24.04 -17.38
CA GLY A 485 -2.65 -23.66 -17.89
C GLY A 485 -3.64 -24.82 -17.96
N GLU A 486 -3.16 -26.07 -17.99
CA GLU A 486 -3.99 -27.27 -17.87
C GLU A 486 -4.29 -27.61 -16.40
N LEU A 487 -3.36 -27.31 -15.50
CA LEU A 487 -3.50 -27.52 -14.06
C LEU A 487 -4.30 -26.40 -13.37
N VAL A 488 -4.33 -25.19 -13.94
CA VAL A 488 -5.05 -24.03 -13.39
C VAL A 488 -6.03 -23.47 -14.43
N VAL A 489 -7.31 -23.74 -14.20
CA VAL A 489 -8.41 -23.39 -15.11
C VAL A 489 -9.30 -22.34 -14.47
N THR A 490 -9.56 -21.25 -15.19
CA THR A 490 -10.55 -20.24 -14.80
C THR A 490 -11.95 -20.73 -15.19
N SER A 491 -12.88 -20.68 -14.26
CA SER A 491 -14.27 -21.12 -14.45
C SER A 491 -15.21 -19.91 -14.55
N PRO A 492 -16.31 -19.99 -15.32
CA PRO A 492 -17.24 -18.88 -15.51
C PRO A 492 -18.12 -18.60 -14.29
N ASP A 493 -18.34 -19.61 -13.43
CA ASP A 493 -19.15 -19.51 -12.22
C ASP A 493 -18.69 -20.52 -11.15
N ALA A 494 -19.17 -20.34 -9.91
CA ALA A 494 -18.85 -21.22 -8.79
C ALA A 494 -19.33 -22.67 -9.01
N TYR A 495 -20.45 -22.87 -9.72
CA TYR A 495 -21.06 -24.19 -9.93
C TYR A 495 -20.22 -25.06 -10.87
N SER A 496 -19.77 -24.50 -11.99
CA SER A 496 -18.88 -25.14 -12.98
C SER A 496 -17.48 -25.41 -12.40
N ALA A 497 -16.97 -24.50 -11.57
CA ALA A 497 -15.74 -24.74 -10.80
C ALA A 497 -15.89 -25.98 -9.91
N ALA A 498 -17.02 -26.13 -9.22
CA ALA A 498 -17.25 -27.24 -8.29
C ALA A 498 -17.71 -28.56 -8.93
N GLN A 499 -18.22 -28.54 -10.17
CA GLN A 499 -18.72 -29.75 -10.84
C GLN A 499 -17.62 -30.83 -10.93
N GLY A 500 -17.86 -32.01 -10.34
CA GLY A 500 -16.87 -33.10 -10.29
C GLY A 500 -15.64 -32.82 -9.41
N ALA A 501 -15.62 -31.72 -8.66
CA ALA A 501 -14.54 -31.42 -7.74
C ALA A 501 -14.57 -32.35 -6.52
N HIS A 502 -13.40 -32.61 -5.94
CA HIS A 502 -13.23 -33.36 -4.70
C HIS A 502 -13.29 -32.44 -3.48
N ALA A 503 -12.84 -31.20 -3.66
CA ALA A 503 -12.83 -30.19 -2.63
C ALA A 503 -13.17 -28.81 -3.19
N ILE A 504 -13.74 -27.98 -2.32
CA ILE A 504 -13.86 -26.53 -2.50
C ILE A 504 -12.97 -25.86 -1.46
N ALA A 505 -12.17 -24.87 -1.86
CA ALA A 505 -11.47 -23.96 -0.96
C ALA A 505 -12.00 -22.54 -1.15
N ILE A 506 -12.59 -21.97 -0.10
CA ILE A 506 -13.03 -20.56 -0.12
C ILE A 506 -11.84 -19.70 0.31
N ALA A 507 -11.26 -18.95 -0.63
CA ALA A 507 -10.06 -18.15 -0.40
C ALA A 507 -10.35 -16.64 -0.31
N THR A 508 -11.53 -16.18 -0.74
CA THR A 508 -11.95 -14.76 -0.67
C THR A 508 -13.39 -14.65 -0.21
N GLU A 509 -13.69 -13.68 0.66
CA GLU A 509 -14.98 -13.49 1.33
C GLU A 509 -16.07 -12.80 0.50
N TRP A 510 -16.19 -13.13 -0.79
CA TRP A 510 -17.26 -12.59 -1.63
C TRP A 510 -18.64 -12.96 -1.08
N ASP A 511 -19.55 -11.97 -1.04
CA ASP A 511 -20.87 -12.17 -0.43
C ASP A 511 -21.72 -13.20 -1.20
N GLU A 512 -21.52 -13.34 -2.51
CA GLU A 512 -22.18 -14.35 -3.35
C GLU A 512 -21.99 -15.78 -2.80
N PHE A 513 -20.79 -16.11 -2.31
CA PHE A 513 -20.46 -17.44 -1.81
C PHE A 513 -21.25 -17.82 -0.56
N LYS A 514 -21.80 -16.86 0.18
CA LYS A 514 -22.62 -17.13 1.38
C LYS A 514 -23.98 -17.73 1.04
N THR A 515 -24.45 -17.54 -0.19
CA THR A 515 -25.85 -17.78 -0.59
C THR A 515 -26.02 -18.77 -1.74
N LEU A 516 -24.93 -19.43 -2.15
CA LEU A 516 -24.97 -20.45 -3.21
C LEU A 516 -25.86 -21.63 -2.81
N ASP A 517 -26.43 -22.30 -3.82
CA ASP A 517 -27.12 -23.58 -3.63
C ASP A 517 -26.08 -24.69 -3.43
N TYR A 518 -25.65 -24.84 -2.17
CA TYR A 518 -24.67 -25.84 -1.78
C TYR A 518 -25.19 -27.28 -1.91
N LYS A 519 -26.50 -27.51 -1.94
CA LYS A 519 -27.06 -28.84 -2.18
C LYS A 519 -26.82 -29.25 -3.63
N LYS A 520 -27.13 -28.37 -4.58
CA LYS A 520 -26.81 -28.57 -6.00
C LYS A 520 -25.32 -28.75 -6.24
N ILE A 521 -24.47 -27.95 -5.58
CA ILE A 521 -23.02 -28.09 -5.66
C ILE A 521 -22.59 -29.47 -5.14
N TYR A 522 -23.04 -29.85 -3.94
CA TYR A 522 -22.72 -31.14 -3.34
C TYR A 522 -23.07 -32.30 -4.26
N ASP A 523 -24.27 -32.32 -4.82
CA ASP A 523 -24.75 -33.40 -5.67
C ASP A 523 -23.88 -33.58 -6.93
N SER A 524 -23.28 -32.49 -7.43
CA SER A 524 -22.37 -32.50 -8.59
C SER A 524 -20.92 -32.90 -8.28
N MET A 525 -20.50 -32.94 -7.01
CA MET A 525 -19.11 -33.19 -6.60
C MET A 525 -18.77 -34.68 -6.47
N ALA A 526 -17.48 -35.00 -6.53
CA ALA A 526 -16.97 -36.32 -6.15
C ALA A 526 -17.15 -36.57 -4.64
N LYS A 527 -17.26 -37.83 -4.23
CA LYS A 527 -17.48 -38.22 -2.83
C LYS A 527 -16.27 -38.99 -2.25
N PRO A 528 -15.88 -38.74 -0.98
CA PRO A 528 -16.42 -37.72 -0.07
C PRO A 528 -16.12 -36.30 -0.58
N ALA A 529 -17.09 -35.38 -0.42
CA ALA A 529 -16.98 -33.99 -0.85
C ALA A 529 -16.46 -33.12 0.31
N PHE A 530 -15.34 -32.45 0.10
CA PHE A 530 -14.71 -31.60 1.11
C PHE A 530 -14.99 -30.11 0.87
N LEU A 531 -15.14 -29.35 1.94
CA LEU A 531 -15.18 -27.89 1.89
C LEU A 531 -14.22 -27.33 2.94
N PHE A 532 -13.28 -26.50 2.48
CA PHE A 532 -12.32 -25.78 3.30
C PHE A 532 -12.65 -24.29 3.26
N ASP A 533 -13.27 -23.80 4.32
CA ASP A 533 -13.61 -22.39 4.46
C ASP A 533 -12.43 -21.62 5.06
N GLY A 534 -11.67 -20.95 4.20
CA GLY A 534 -10.54 -20.10 4.58
C GLY A 534 -10.94 -18.71 5.07
N ARG A 535 -12.24 -18.38 5.12
CA ARG A 535 -12.75 -17.05 5.48
C ARG A 535 -13.84 -17.07 6.55
N ASN A 536 -14.31 -18.25 6.95
CA ASN A 536 -15.39 -18.46 7.93
C ASN A 536 -16.67 -17.69 7.55
N ILE A 537 -17.11 -17.82 6.30
CA ILE A 537 -18.27 -17.12 5.74
C ILE A 537 -19.49 -18.02 5.52
N VAL A 538 -19.33 -19.35 5.54
CA VAL A 538 -20.45 -20.29 5.31
C VAL A 538 -20.90 -20.97 6.60
N ASP A 539 -22.15 -21.43 6.61
CA ASP A 539 -22.71 -22.21 7.72
C ASP A 539 -22.20 -23.66 7.66
N ALA A 540 -21.17 -23.93 8.47
CA ALA A 540 -20.56 -25.25 8.54
C ALA A 540 -21.53 -26.35 9.06
N ALA A 541 -22.54 -26.02 9.87
CA ALA A 541 -23.50 -26.99 10.37
C ALA A 541 -24.46 -27.42 9.24
N ALA A 542 -25.07 -26.45 8.55
CA ALA A 542 -25.95 -26.71 7.41
C ALA A 542 -25.24 -27.50 6.29
N LEU A 543 -23.97 -27.19 6.02
CA LEU A 543 -23.18 -27.93 5.02
C LEU A 543 -22.89 -29.38 5.43
N ARG A 544 -22.69 -29.67 6.73
CA ARG A 544 -22.51 -31.04 7.23
C ARG A 544 -23.80 -31.85 7.11
N GLU A 545 -24.96 -31.23 7.33
CA GLU A 545 -26.28 -31.85 7.13
C GLU A 545 -26.50 -32.24 5.67
N ILE A 546 -26.07 -31.40 4.71
CA ILE A 546 -26.08 -31.74 3.28
C ILE A 546 -25.17 -32.95 2.98
N GLY A 547 -24.07 -33.08 3.71
CA GLY A 547 -23.17 -34.23 3.65
C GLY A 547 -21.70 -33.90 3.39
N PHE A 548 -21.31 -32.61 3.38
CA PHE A 548 -19.92 -32.20 3.25
C PHE A 548 -19.07 -32.59 4.46
N THR A 549 -17.79 -32.85 4.21
CA THR A 549 -16.75 -32.78 5.25
C THR A 549 -16.22 -31.35 5.31
N VAL A 550 -16.61 -30.60 6.34
CA VAL A 550 -16.33 -29.16 6.44
C VAL A 550 -15.20 -28.86 7.41
N TYR A 551 -14.19 -28.15 6.91
CA TYR A 551 -13.08 -27.56 7.67
C TYR A 551 -13.21 -26.04 7.63
N SER A 552 -13.20 -25.41 8.80
CA SER A 552 -13.25 -23.95 8.95
C SER A 552 -12.04 -23.52 9.78
N ILE A 553 -11.40 -22.41 9.40
CA ILE A 553 -10.22 -21.93 10.12
C ILE A 553 -10.57 -21.63 11.58
N GLY A 554 -9.77 -22.17 12.49
CA GLY A 554 -9.92 -21.92 13.92
C GLY A 554 -11.12 -22.58 14.58
N LYS A 555 -11.69 -23.63 13.96
CA LYS A 555 -12.80 -24.40 14.53
C LYS A 555 -12.46 -25.88 14.57
N PRO A 556 -12.96 -26.64 15.57
CA PRO A 556 -12.81 -28.08 15.57
C PRO A 556 -13.53 -28.71 14.39
N VAL A 557 -12.95 -29.78 13.87
CA VAL A 557 -13.62 -30.64 12.89
C VAL A 557 -14.73 -31.36 13.65
N GLY A 558 -15.99 -30.99 13.40
CA GLY A 558 -17.12 -31.73 13.96
C GLY A 558 -17.04 -33.19 13.53
N MET A 559 -16.82 -34.10 14.48
CA MET A 559 -16.93 -35.54 14.20
C MET A 559 -18.39 -35.85 13.86
N LYS A 560 -18.60 -36.66 12.81
CA LYS A 560 -19.91 -37.25 12.51
C LYS A 560 -20.31 -38.25 13.57
#